data_AF-K2FJE1-F1
#
_entry.id   AF-K2FJE1-F1
#
_cell.length_a   1.000
_cell.length_b   1.000
_cell.length_c   1.000
_cell.angle_alpha   90.00
_cell.angle_beta   90.00
_cell.angle_gamma   90.00
#
_symmetry.space_group_name_H-M   'P 1'
#
loop_
_entity.id
_entity.type
_entity.pdbx_description
1 polymer ?
#
loop_
_entity_poly.entity_id
_entity_poly.type
_entity_poly.pdbx_seq_one_letter_code
_entity_poly.pdbx_strand_id
1 'polypeptide(L)'
;MDMKKIITMLFLLITSLSYADEKQEVVIVSRADSIPMESLDGSDDQYFEGYLQALVDMHYHEYKVVVLVKERSVWLANMPKNAMISKSIVTFIKDVPGVKRVSVIDGVPPEEMKKREKYVNRPIIKGVWFPQTTVLFQPMIANPRQVIYSVGYRGDDRVCGKKAIPISLGDDFPVFRWLDVFRWHGDLQLGIEAGIWSVFNLDPHPDYCGGSALVNTDFYVGFPITYAINKWSWRFRGYHISSHLGDEFLVNHPDFDRKNPSYEAIDFFFSYQALDFLRLYGGPGLIIHSDRTFPMKHCYIEYGGEARFLGNKIYYHKMYGTFFAAVYWRNWQLHDFRFDGTYLFGYEWSKLQGIGRKIRMFAEYHHGYSSEGQFMKERSNYWSLRMAWGF
;
A
#
# COMPACT_ATOMS: atom_id res chain seq x y z
N MET A 1 -31.44 -0.12 -16.46
CA MET A 1 -30.99 0.95 -15.55
C MET A 1 -31.28 2.28 -16.24
N ASP A 2 -32.24 3.05 -15.72
CA ASP A 2 -32.89 4.13 -16.48
C ASP A 2 -32.01 5.34 -16.77
N MET A 3 -31.99 5.74 -18.05
CA MET A 3 -31.31 6.92 -18.62
C MET A 3 -31.64 8.24 -17.88
N LYS A 4 -32.79 8.30 -17.19
CA LYS A 4 -33.18 9.43 -16.34
C LYS A 4 -32.24 9.62 -15.14
N LYS A 5 -31.71 8.54 -14.54
CA LYS A 5 -30.78 8.65 -13.38
C LYS A 5 -29.41 9.22 -13.79
N ILE A 6 -28.97 8.97 -15.02
CA ILE A 6 -27.71 9.49 -15.56
C ILE A 6 -27.82 11.00 -15.83
N ILE A 7 -28.97 11.45 -16.36
CA ILE A 7 -29.22 12.87 -16.63
C ILE A 7 -29.34 13.67 -15.33
N THR A 8 -29.97 13.10 -14.29
CA THR A 8 -30.05 13.76 -12.96
C THR A 8 -28.67 13.86 -12.29
N MET A 9 -27.80 12.86 -12.45
CA MET A 9 -26.42 12.92 -11.95
C MET A 9 -25.56 13.96 -12.69
N LEU A 10 -25.77 14.10 -14.01
CA LEU A 10 -25.08 15.11 -14.82
C LEU A 10 -25.52 16.54 -14.47
N PHE A 11 -26.80 16.74 -14.15
CA PHE A 11 -27.35 18.04 -13.76
C PHE A 11 -26.83 18.50 -12.39
N LEU A 12 -26.64 17.57 -11.44
CA LEU A 12 -26.00 17.83 -10.14
C LEU A 12 -24.50 18.16 -10.28
N LEU A 13 -23.81 17.61 -11.29
CA LEU A 13 -22.42 17.93 -11.58
C LEU A 13 -22.27 19.37 -12.11
N ILE A 14 -23.21 19.81 -12.96
CA ILE A 14 -23.16 21.12 -13.61
C ILE A 14 -23.58 22.25 -12.64
N THR A 15 -24.50 22.02 -11.71
CA THR A 15 -24.87 23.04 -10.72
C THR A 15 -23.78 23.31 -9.69
N SER A 16 -22.85 22.37 -9.47
CA SER A 16 -21.70 22.59 -8.59
C SER A 16 -20.61 23.51 -9.18
N LEU A 17 -20.67 23.79 -10.49
CA LEU A 17 -19.72 24.65 -11.20
C LEU A 17 -20.16 26.12 -11.29
N SER A 18 -21.40 26.45 -10.90
CA SER A 18 -22.01 27.76 -11.15
C SER A 18 -22.10 28.68 -9.92
N TYR A 19 -21.51 28.30 -8.78
CA TYR A 19 -21.46 29.13 -7.58
C TYR A 19 -20.02 29.59 -7.32
N ALA A 20 -19.54 30.47 -8.20
CA ALA A 20 -18.31 31.21 -8.00
C ALA A 20 -18.61 32.69 -8.22
N ASP A 21 -19.26 33.32 -7.25
CA ASP A 21 -19.07 34.74 -7.01
C ASP A 21 -19.33 35.09 -5.54
N GLU A 22 -18.29 35.58 -4.86
CA GLU A 22 -18.32 36.83 -4.10
C GLU A 22 -16.97 37.05 -3.40
N LYS A 23 -16.28 38.12 -3.81
CA LYS A 23 -15.24 38.88 -3.08
C LYS A 23 -14.07 38.10 -2.48
N GLN A 24 -13.00 37.97 -3.25
CA GLN A 24 -11.65 37.72 -2.73
C GLN A 24 -11.14 38.97 -1.99
N GLU A 25 -11.44 39.08 -0.69
CA GLU A 25 -10.45 39.63 0.23
C GLU A 25 -9.27 38.66 0.29
N VAL A 26 -8.04 39.18 0.30
CA VAL A 26 -6.83 38.37 0.39
C VAL A 26 -6.83 37.68 1.77
N VAL A 27 -7.38 36.46 1.83
CA VAL A 27 -7.23 35.58 2.99
C VAL A 27 -5.77 35.15 3.01
N ILE A 28 -4.98 35.77 3.88
CA ILE A 28 -3.62 35.33 4.17
C ILE A 28 -3.76 34.00 4.90
N VAL A 29 -3.52 32.89 4.17
CA VAL A 29 -3.50 31.56 4.76
C VAL A 29 -2.43 31.52 5.84
N SER A 30 -2.85 31.28 7.08
CA SER A 30 -1.94 31.10 8.20
C SER A 30 -1.57 29.62 8.30
N ARG A 31 -0.41 29.30 8.87
CA ARG A 31 -0.03 27.90 9.11
C ARG A 31 -1.02 27.20 10.06
N ALA A 32 -1.74 27.96 10.88
CA ALA A 32 -2.75 27.46 11.82
C ALA A 32 -4.05 26.99 11.14
N ASP A 33 -4.30 27.38 9.89
CA ASP A 33 -5.49 26.98 9.13
C ASP A 33 -5.52 25.47 8.82
N SER A 34 -4.38 24.79 9.01
CA SER A 34 -4.23 23.35 8.85
C SER A 34 -4.48 22.55 10.13
N ILE A 35 -4.76 23.21 11.26
CA ILE A 35 -4.92 22.60 12.58
C ILE A 35 -6.42 22.34 12.86
N PRO A 36 -6.85 21.07 13.03
CA PRO A 36 -8.25 20.77 13.33
C PRO A 36 -8.66 21.30 14.72
N MET A 37 -9.54 22.31 14.76
CA MET A 37 -10.03 22.91 16.02
C MET A 37 -10.64 21.88 16.98
N GLU A 38 -11.34 20.88 16.44
CA GLU A 38 -12.04 19.83 17.21
C GLU A 38 -11.11 18.90 18.00
N SER A 39 -9.79 18.93 17.74
CA SER A 39 -8.81 18.04 18.41
C SER A 39 -8.18 18.62 19.68
N LEU A 40 -8.36 19.92 19.94
CA LEU A 40 -7.63 20.64 20.99
C LEU A 40 -8.51 21.12 22.14
N ASP A 41 -9.83 21.18 21.98
CA ASP A 41 -10.74 21.54 23.07
C ASP A 41 -10.92 20.39 24.06
N GLY A 42 -10.67 20.66 25.35
CA GLY A 42 -10.81 19.68 26.44
C GLY A 42 -9.61 18.75 26.68
N SER A 43 -8.53 18.87 25.90
CA SER A 43 -7.28 18.13 26.16
C SER A 43 -6.51 18.67 27.38
N ASP A 44 -5.89 17.75 28.13
CA ASP A 44 -4.99 18.09 29.25
C ASP A 44 -3.73 18.80 28.74
N ASP A 45 -3.15 19.66 29.59
CA ASP A 45 -1.97 20.48 29.25
C ASP A 45 -0.78 19.61 28.82
N GLN A 46 -0.64 18.38 29.34
CA GLN A 46 0.42 17.45 28.92
C GLN A 46 0.29 17.01 27.46
N TYR A 47 -0.93 16.73 27.02
CA TYR A 47 -1.19 16.37 25.62
C TYR A 47 -0.94 17.58 24.71
N PHE A 48 -1.40 18.76 25.14
CA PHE A 48 -1.20 20.01 24.41
C PHE A 48 0.30 20.39 24.31
N GLU A 49 1.07 20.16 25.37
CA GLU A 49 2.54 20.32 25.36
C GLU A 49 3.21 19.43 24.33
N GLY A 50 2.88 18.13 24.33
CA GLY A 50 3.44 17.17 23.37
C GLY A 50 3.08 17.53 21.92
N TYR A 51 1.86 17.97 21.68
CA TYR A 51 1.40 18.42 20.37
C TYR A 51 2.18 19.66 19.88
N LEU A 52 2.30 20.69 20.72
CA LEU A 52 3.04 21.90 20.38
C LEU A 52 4.54 21.63 20.21
N GLN A 53 5.13 20.76 21.05
CA GLN A 53 6.53 20.34 20.89
C GLN A 53 6.74 19.67 19.53
N ALA A 54 5.86 18.76 19.12
CA ALA A 54 5.93 18.12 17.81
C ALA A 54 5.81 19.12 16.65
N LEU A 55 4.94 20.13 16.76
CA LEU A 55 4.83 21.19 15.76
C LEU A 55 6.11 22.03 15.66
N VAL A 56 6.71 22.39 16.79
CA VAL A 56 8.00 23.11 16.80
C VAL A 56 9.09 22.25 16.19
N ASP A 57 9.18 20.97 16.56
CA ASP A 57 10.21 20.08 16.02
C ASP A 57 10.04 19.88 14.50
N MET A 58 8.81 19.76 14.01
CA MET A 58 8.54 19.60 12.57
C MET A 58 9.09 20.76 11.72
N HIS A 59 9.13 21.98 12.26
CA HIS A 59 9.55 23.18 11.52
C HIS A 59 10.91 23.75 11.96
N TYR A 60 11.37 23.43 13.17
CA TYR A 60 12.49 24.09 13.85
C TYR A 60 13.36 23.12 14.67
N HIS A 61 13.35 21.81 14.38
CA HIS A 61 14.08 20.77 15.13
C HIS A 61 15.55 21.12 15.44
N GLU A 62 16.23 21.78 14.51
CA GLU A 62 17.65 22.16 14.61
C GLU A 62 17.97 23.09 15.79
N TYR A 63 16.98 23.85 16.27
CA TYR A 63 17.16 24.79 17.38
C TYR A 63 16.87 24.18 18.75
N LYS A 64 16.34 22.94 18.81
CA LYS A 64 16.04 22.21 20.06
C LYS A 64 15.25 23.04 21.07
N VAL A 65 14.28 23.81 20.56
CA VAL A 65 13.39 24.64 21.38
C VAL A 65 12.51 23.72 22.23
N VAL A 66 12.37 24.08 23.50
CA VAL A 66 11.56 23.33 24.47
C VAL A 66 10.26 24.07 24.70
N VAL A 67 9.14 23.38 24.50
CA VAL A 67 7.80 23.91 24.75
C VAL A 67 7.27 23.38 26.08
N LEU A 68 6.85 24.25 26.99
CA LEU A 68 6.20 23.89 28.25
C LEU A 68 4.77 24.44 28.27
N VAL A 69 3.81 23.68 28.78
CA VAL A 69 2.40 24.12 28.86
C VAL A 69 1.83 23.95 30.26
N LYS A 70 1.08 24.96 30.70
CA LYS A 70 0.31 24.97 31.95
C LYS A 70 -0.82 25.97 31.81
N GLU A 71 -2.03 25.52 32.10
CA GLU A 71 -3.28 26.25 31.94
C GLU A 71 -3.43 26.90 30.55
N ARG A 72 -2.97 26.19 29.50
CA ARG A 72 -2.88 26.68 28.11
C ARG A 72 -2.01 27.93 27.90
N SER A 73 -1.20 28.31 28.89
CA SER A 73 -0.06 29.21 28.70
C SER A 73 1.14 28.38 28.26
N VAL A 74 1.86 28.88 27.26
CA VAL A 74 3.03 28.22 26.67
C VAL A 74 4.29 28.99 27.07
N TRP A 75 5.30 28.28 27.56
CA TRP A 75 6.65 28.82 27.77
C TRP A 75 7.63 28.15 26.82
N LEU A 76 8.38 28.97 26.09
CA LEU A 76 9.41 28.51 25.16
C LEU A 76 10.78 28.72 25.80
N ALA A 77 11.54 27.64 25.93
CA ALA A 77 12.93 27.63 26.41
C ALA A 77 13.89 27.23 25.29
N ASN A 78 15.19 27.48 25.49
CA ASN A 78 16.25 27.21 24.50
C ASN A 78 16.02 27.89 23.14
N MET A 79 15.53 29.13 23.16
CA MET A 79 15.26 29.88 21.94
C MET A 79 16.56 30.19 21.15
N PRO A 80 16.51 30.19 19.81
CA PRO A 80 17.65 30.55 18.99
C PRO A 80 18.07 32.01 19.24
N LYS A 81 19.39 32.26 19.23
CA LYS A 81 19.96 33.60 19.41
C LYS A 81 19.58 34.58 18.30
N ASN A 82 19.19 34.08 17.12
CA ASN A 82 18.72 34.90 16.01
C ASN A 82 17.30 35.43 16.28
N ALA A 83 17.18 36.75 16.43
CA ALA A 83 15.93 37.42 16.77
C ALA A 83 14.80 37.22 15.74
N MET A 84 15.11 37.11 14.44
CA MET A 84 14.08 36.87 13.42
C MET A 84 13.49 35.46 13.54
N ILE A 85 14.34 34.46 13.74
CA ILE A 85 13.92 33.06 13.90
C ILE A 85 13.14 32.89 15.21
N SER A 86 13.64 33.47 16.30
CA SER A 86 12.96 33.44 17.60
C SER A 86 11.55 34.06 17.52
N LYS A 87 11.42 35.23 16.85
CA LYS A 87 10.12 35.87 16.62
C LYS A 87 9.19 35.01 15.76
N SER A 88 9.72 34.35 14.73
CA SER A 88 8.94 33.44 13.87
C SER A 88 8.37 32.26 14.66
N ILE A 89 9.15 31.65 15.55
CA ILE A 89 8.71 30.53 16.41
C ILE A 89 7.62 31.00 17.39
N VAL A 90 7.80 32.17 18.02
CA VAL A 90 6.80 32.73 18.95
C VAL A 90 5.48 33.01 18.22
N THR A 91 5.53 33.64 17.04
CA THR A 91 4.31 33.91 16.25
C THR A 91 3.64 32.61 15.83
N PHE A 92 4.42 31.64 15.33
CA PHE A 92 3.88 30.35 14.93
C PHE A 92 3.09 29.65 16.06
N ILE A 93 3.61 29.66 17.29
CA ILE A 93 2.93 29.05 18.44
C ILE A 93 1.73 29.88 18.90
N LYS A 94 1.78 31.21 18.81
CA LYS A 94 0.63 32.06 19.12
C LYS A 94 -0.57 31.81 18.21
N ASP A 95 -0.30 31.46 16.95
CA ASP A 95 -1.35 31.23 15.96
C ASP A 95 -2.04 29.87 16.15
N VAL A 96 -1.47 28.94 16.94
CA VAL A 96 -2.08 27.63 17.20
C VAL A 96 -3.37 27.77 18.02
N PRO A 97 -4.51 27.21 17.55
CA PRO A 97 -5.78 27.25 18.29
C PRO A 97 -5.63 26.69 19.72
N GLY A 98 -6.18 27.41 20.70
CA GLY A 98 -6.15 27.02 22.11
C GLY A 98 -4.94 27.51 22.92
N VAL A 99 -3.97 28.19 22.29
CA VAL A 99 -2.88 28.87 23.01
C VAL A 99 -3.39 30.20 23.58
N LYS A 100 -3.34 30.36 24.91
CA LYS A 100 -3.79 31.61 25.57
C LYS A 100 -2.70 32.68 25.64
N ARG A 101 -1.46 32.25 25.85
CA ARG A 101 -0.30 33.14 26.04
C ARG A 101 0.98 32.40 25.68
N VAL A 102 1.95 33.12 25.11
CA VAL A 102 3.31 32.60 24.85
C VAL A 102 4.33 33.48 25.56
N SER A 103 5.19 32.89 26.36
CA SER A 103 6.29 33.56 27.06
C SER A 103 7.62 32.87 26.74
N VAL A 104 8.71 33.62 26.68
CA VAL A 104 10.06 33.05 26.51
C VAL A 104 10.73 33.03 27.88
N ILE A 105 11.38 31.91 28.21
CA ILE A 105 12.10 31.74 29.48
C ILE A 105 13.57 31.37 29.24
N ASP A 106 14.44 31.83 30.13
CA ASP A 106 15.87 31.52 30.09
C ASP A 106 16.14 30.12 30.65
N GLY A 107 16.00 29.13 29.77
CA GLY A 107 16.22 27.73 30.10
C GLY A 107 15.01 27.03 30.73
N VAL A 108 15.12 25.71 30.85
CA VAL A 108 14.05 24.86 31.39
C VAL A 108 14.21 24.77 32.92
N PRO A 109 13.16 24.97 33.72
CA PRO A 109 13.24 24.80 35.17
C PRO A 109 13.77 23.40 35.56
N PRO A 110 14.65 23.27 36.58
CA PRO A 110 15.28 22.00 36.93
C PRO A 110 14.29 20.86 37.27
N GLU A 111 13.12 21.17 37.84
CA GLU A 111 12.09 20.18 38.13
C GLU A 111 11.42 19.64 36.86
N GLU A 112 11.16 20.52 35.88
CA GLU A 112 10.64 20.14 34.57
C GLU A 112 11.69 19.39 33.74
N MET A 113 12.97 19.76 33.87
CA MET A 113 14.08 18.98 33.31
C MET A 113 14.12 17.56 33.88
N LYS A 114 14.00 17.39 35.20
CA LYS A 114 13.98 16.06 35.85
C LYS A 114 12.77 15.23 35.44
N LYS A 115 11.58 15.86 35.34
CA LYS A 115 10.40 15.19 34.78
C LYS A 115 10.68 14.74 33.35
N ARG A 116 11.22 15.63 32.50
CA ARG A 116 11.59 15.31 31.11
C ARG A 116 12.66 14.24 30.99
N GLU A 117 13.71 14.23 31.81
CA GLU A 117 14.70 13.16 31.83
C GLU A 117 14.06 11.80 32.14
N LYS A 118 13.05 11.76 33.02
CA LYS A 118 12.25 10.56 33.29
C LYS A 118 11.36 10.14 32.11
N TYR A 119 10.92 11.09 31.27
CA TYR A 119 10.20 10.81 30.02
C TYR A 119 11.14 10.40 28.87
N VAL A 120 12.31 11.02 28.76
CA VAL A 120 13.36 10.78 27.75
C VAL A 120 14.03 9.43 27.95
N ASN A 121 14.23 9.01 29.21
CA ASN A 121 14.81 7.71 29.55
C ASN A 121 13.79 6.56 29.57
N ARG A 122 12.58 6.73 29.04
CA ARG A 122 11.73 5.57 28.74
C ARG A 122 12.46 4.71 27.69
N PRO A 123 12.46 3.38 27.82
CA PRO A 123 13.04 2.52 26.79
C PRO A 123 12.35 2.82 25.45
N ILE A 124 13.06 3.51 24.57
CA ILE A 124 12.62 3.76 23.20
C ILE A 124 12.72 2.41 22.51
N ILE A 125 11.57 1.79 22.24
CA ILE A 125 11.53 0.62 21.35
C ILE A 125 12.03 1.14 20.00
N LYS A 126 13.15 0.60 19.51
CA LYS A 126 13.73 0.96 18.19
C LYS A 126 12.89 0.45 17.02
N GLY A 127 11.58 0.42 17.17
CA GLY A 127 10.68 -0.19 16.22
C GLY A 127 9.21 -0.14 16.61
N VAL A 128 8.37 -0.60 15.69
CA VAL A 128 6.91 -0.57 15.74
C VAL A 128 6.40 -1.99 15.61
N TRP A 129 5.61 -2.43 16.59
CA TRP A 129 4.82 -3.66 16.49
C TRP A 129 3.61 -3.42 15.60
N PHE A 130 3.34 -4.37 14.70
CA PHE A 130 2.15 -4.40 13.83
C PHE A 130 1.88 -3.09 13.07
N PRO A 131 2.83 -2.56 12.26
CA PRO A 131 2.59 -1.34 11.50
C PRO A 131 1.46 -1.55 10.48
N GLN A 132 0.42 -0.69 10.52
CA GLN A 132 -0.81 -0.87 9.74
C GLN A 132 -0.94 0.06 8.53
N THR A 133 -0.19 1.16 8.50
CA THR A 133 -0.43 2.27 7.55
C THR A 133 0.48 2.25 6.34
N THR A 134 1.63 1.58 6.43
CA THR A 134 2.70 1.63 5.41
C THR A 134 3.34 0.26 5.27
N VAL A 135 3.88 -0.01 4.08
CA VAL A 135 4.73 -1.17 3.79
C VAL A 135 6.09 -0.68 3.31
N LEU A 136 7.16 -1.41 3.64
CA LEU A 136 8.51 -1.06 3.17
C LEU A 136 8.75 -1.46 1.71
N PHE A 137 8.11 -2.54 1.27
CA PHE A 137 8.15 -3.00 -0.12
C PHE A 137 6.73 -2.96 -0.71
N GLN A 138 6.52 -2.10 -1.71
CA GLN A 138 5.19 -1.94 -2.32
C GLN A 138 4.84 -3.14 -3.22
N PRO A 139 3.56 -3.61 -3.21
CA PRO A 139 3.07 -4.70 -4.05
C PRO A 139 3.40 -4.51 -5.53
N MET A 140 3.78 -5.56 -6.25
CA MET A 140 3.98 -5.51 -7.71
C MET A 140 2.60 -5.70 -8.35
N ILE A 141 1.85 -4.62 -8.54
CA ILE A 141 0.40 -4.69 -8.82
C ILE A 141 0.03 -5.44 -10.11
N ALA A 142 0.94 -5.54 -11.07
CA ALA A 142 0.75 -6.29 -12.31
C ALA A 142 1.10 -7.79 -12.19
N ASN A 143 1.63 -8.25 -11.05
CA ASN A 143 1.82 -9.67 -10.80
C ASN A 143 0.44 -10.36 -10.62
N PRO A 144 0.07 -11.36 -11.45
CA PRO A 144 -1.22 -12.06 -11.34
C PRO A 144 -1.45 -12.77 -10.00
N ARG A 145 -0.37 -13.06 -9.27
CA ARG A 145 -0.34 -13.68 -7.94
C ARG A 145 0.14 -12.69 -6.87
N GLN A 146 -0.10 -11.40 -7.07
CA GLN A 146 0.10 -10.43 -6.01
C GLN A 146 -0.87 -10.71 -4.85
N VAL A 147 -0.35 -10.65 -3.62
CA VAL A 147 -1.12 -10.83 -2.38
C VAL A 147 -1.94 -9.56 -2.13
N ILE A 148 -3.17 -9.55 -2.64
CA ILE A 148 -4.16 -8.45 -2.52
C ILE A 148 -5.58 -9.04 -2.53
N TYR A 149 -6.54 -8.23 -2.12
CA TYR A 149 -7.95 -8.52 -2.35
C TYR A 149 -8.34 -8.10 -3.76
N SER A 150 -8.92 -9.00 -4.55
CA SER A 150 -9.42 -8.64 -5.87
C SER A 150 -10.56 -9.55 -6.34
N VAL A 151 -11.38 -9.01 -7.22
CA VAL A 151 -12.40 -9.75 -7.97
C VAL A 151 -12.50 -9.14 -9.36
N GLY A 152 -12.80 -9.97 -10.35
CA GLY A 152 -13.11 -9.44 -11.66
C GLY A 152 -13.67 -10.48 -12.62
N TYR A 153 -13.86 -10.04 -13.85
CA TYR A 153 -14.26 -10.89 -14.96
C TYR A 153 -13.08 -11.09 -15.89
N ARG A 154 -12.77 -12.35 -16.23
CA ARG A 154 -11.72 -12.77 -17.15
C ARG A 154 -12.36 -13.39 -18.39
N GLY A 155 -11.95 -12.92 -19.56
CA GLY A 155 -12.48 -13.37 -20.85
C GLY A 155 -11.40 -13.97 -21.75
N ASP A 156 -11.83 -14.93 -22.58
CA ASP A 156 -11.02 -15.64 -23.58
C ASP A 156 -9.88 -16.51 -23.01
N ASP A 157 -9.94 -16.86 -21.72
CA ASP A 157 -8.99 -17.78 -21.09
C ASP A 157 -9.22 -19.22 -21.59
N ARG A 158 -8.24 -19.76 -22.33
CA ARG A 158 -8.34 -21.11 -22.91
C ARG A 158 -8.12 -22.22 -21.89
N VAL A 159 -7.57 -21.88 -20.73
CA VAL A 159 -7.13 -22.85 -19.72
C VAL A 159 -8.18 -22.96 -18.62
N CYS A 160 -8.59 -21.83 -18.05
CA CYS A 160 -9.56 -21.82 -16.95
C CYS A 160 -11.01 -21.59 -17.41
N GLY A 161 -11.26 -21.40 -18.70
CA GLY A 161 -12.58 -21.22 -19.29
C GLY A 161 -12.78 -19.84 -19.91
N LYS A 162 -13.45 -19.80 -21.07
CA LYS A 162 -13.60 -18.57 -21.89
C LYS A 162 -14.29 -17.42 -21.16
N LYS A 163 -15.08 -17.73 -20.13
CA LYS A 163 -15.72 -16.78 -19.23
C LYS A 163 -15.41 -17.23 -17.82
N ALA A 164 -14.58 -16.49 -17.10
CA ALA A 164 -14.15 -16.86 -15.77
C ALA A 164 -14.22 -15.69 -14.78
N ILE A 165 -14.39 -16.01 -13.51
CA ILE A 165 -14.27 -15.05 -12.40
C ILE A 165 -13.05 -15.45 -11.57
N PRO A 166 -11.93 -14.72 -11.68
CA PRO A 166 -10.84 -14.87 -10.74
C PRO A 166 -11.06 -14.01 -9.50
N ILE A 167 -10.85 -14.61 -8.33
CA ILE A 167 -10.95 -13.98 -7.01
C ILE A 167 -9.61 -14.15 -6.30
N SER A 168 -9.17 -13.11 -5.61
CA SER A 168 -8.03 -13.19 -4.69
C SER A 168 -8.39 -12.64 -3.32
N LEU A 169 -7.95 -13.34 -2.28
CA LEU A 169 -8.00 -12.89 -0.90
C LEU A 169 -6.60 -13.00 -0.35
N GLY A 170 -5.99 -11.87 0.01
CA GLY A 170 -4.64 -11.89 0.55
C GLY A 170 -4.28 -10.59 1.23
N ASP A 171 -3.45 -10.69 2.25
CA ASP A 171 -2.93 -9.55 3.00
C ASP A 171 -1.48 -9.79 3.42
N ASP A 172 -0.78 -8.68 3.65
CA ASP A 172 0.52 -8.65 4.31
C ASP A 172 0.28 -8.28 5.78
N PHE A 173 0.85 -9.08 6.68
CA PHE A 173 0.79 -8.92 8.12
C PHE A 173 2.20 -8.56 8.64
N PRO A 174 2.57 -7.26 8.62
CA PRO A 174 3.78 -6.81 9.29
C PRO A 174 3.76 -7.16 10.77
N VAL A 175 4.77 -7.87 11.25
CA VAL A 175 4.87 -8.26 12.66
C VAL A 175 5.63 -7.19 13.44
N PHE A 176 6.82 -6.85 12.97
CA PHE A 176 7.66 -5.85 13.62
C PHE A 176 8.51 -5.10 12.59
N ARG A 177 8.64 -3.80 12.78
CA ARG A 177 9.52 -2.93 11.99
C ARG A 177 10.53 -2.26 12.90
N TRP A 178 11.81 -2.55 12.71
CA TRP A 178 12.88 -1.72 13.27
C TRP A 178 13.05 -0.46 12.43
N LEU A 179 13.25 0.65 13.12
CA LEU A 179 13.52 1.94 12.50
C LEU A 179 15.01 2.25 12.64
N ASP A 180 15.59 2.86 11.61
CA ASP A 180 16.97 3.36 11.63
C ASP A 180 18.01 2.29 12.03
N VAL A 181 18.08 1.23 11.22
CA VAL A 181 18.99 0.10 11.42
C VAL A 181 20.13 0.06 10.41
N PHE A 182 21.20 -0.63 10.81
CA PHE A 182 22.45 -0.81 10.05
C PHE A 182 23.18 0.49 9.73
N ARG A 183 24.32 0.38 9.02
CA ARG A 183 25.18 1.54 8.66
C ARG A 183 24.49 2.57 7.77
N TRP A 184 23.40 2.16 7.13
CA TRP A 184 22.73 2.96 6.11
C TRP A 184 21.52 3.71 6.64
N HIS A 185 21.12 3.52 7.91
CA HIS A 185 19.98 4.24 8.51
C HIS A 185 18.64 3.98 7.79
N GLY A 186 18.38 2.73 7.40
CA GLY A 186 17.11 2.33 6.77
C GLY A 186 16.20 1.56 7.72
N ASP A 187 14.98 1.28 7.29
CA ASP A 187 14.00 0.54 8.07
C ASP A 187 13.99 -0.93 7.68
N LEU A 188 13.87 -1.83 8.66
CA LEU A 188 13.80 -3.27 8.47
C LEU A 188 12.49 -3.81 9.03
N GLN A 189 11.78 -4.65 8.29
CA GLN A 189 10.51 -5.22 8.71
C GLN A 189 10.46 -6.72 8.47
N LEU A 190 9.94 -7.44 9.45
CA LEU A 190 9.52 -8.83 9.34
C LEU A 190 7.99 -8.89 9.23
N GLY A 191 7.50 -9.72 8.33
CA GLY A 191 6.07 -9.92 8.10
C GLY A 191 5.71 -11.36 7.80
N ILE A 192 4.42 -11.59 7.67
CA ILE A 192 3.81 -12.82 7.17
C ILE A 192 2.88 -12.41 6.03
N GLU A 193 2.99 -13.05 4.88
CA GLU A 193 2.04 -12.89 3.77
C GLU A 193 1.18 -14.14 3.71
N ALA A 194 -0.12 -13.98 3.51
CA ALA A 194 -1.02 -15.10 3.24
C ALA A 194 -1.96 -14.73 2.09
N GLY A 195 -2.21 -15.68 1.20
CA GLY A 195 -2.98 -15.45 -0.01
C GLY A 195 -3.72 -16.68 -0.50
N ILE A 196 -4.89 -16.46 -1.07
CA ILE A 196 -5.70 -17.46 -1.76
C ILE A 196 -6.10 -16.88 -3.11
N TRP A 197 -5.93 -17.64 -4.18
CA TRP A 197 -6.45 -17.29 -5.50
C TRP A 197 -7.30 -18.41 -6.05
N SER A 198 -8.56 -18.11 -6.34
CA SER A 198 -9.51 -19.04 -6.95
C SER A 198 -9.96 -18.53 -8.31
N VAL A 199 -10.22 -19.45 -9.24
CA VAL A 199 -10.83 -19.10 -10.52
C VAL A 199 -12.02 -20.00 -10.80
N PHE A 200 -13.15 -19.37 -11.15
CA PHE A 200 -14.41 -20.05 -11.44
C PHE A 200 -14.70 -19.93 -12.94
N ASN A 201 -14.95 -21.05 -13.62
CA ASN A 201 -15.48 -21.06 -14.97
C ASN A 201 -17.00 -20.84 -14.91
N LEU A 202 -17.50 -19.81 -15.59
CA LEU A 202 -18.93 -19.47 -15.60
C LEU A 202 -19.75 -20.25 -16.61
N ASP A 203 -19.09 -20.93 -17.53
CA ASP A 203 -19.72 -21.63 -18.65
C ASP A 203 -18.96 -22.94 -18.90
N PRO A 204 -18.92 -23.84 -17.89
CA PRO A 204 -18.24 -25.13 -18.04
C PRO A 204 -18.96 -26.00 -19.05
N HIS A 205 -18.20 -26.74 -19.86
CA HIS A 205 -18.74 -27.72 -20.81
C HIS A 205 -17.87 -28.97 -20.78
N PRO A 206 -18.40 -30.14 -20.37
CA PRO A 206 -19.77 -30.37 -19.87
C PRO A 206 -20.03 -29.67 -18.52
N ASP A 207 -21.31 -29.49 -18.17
CA ASP A 207 -21.78 -28.92 -16.88
C ASP A 207 -22.67 -29.92 -16.14
N TYR A 208 -22.07 -30.95 -15.56
CA TYR A 208 -22.82 -31.97 -14.80
C TYR A 208 -23.30 -31.46 -13.43
N CYS A 209 -22.60 -30.49 -12.85
CA CYS A 209 -22.92 -29.92 -11.54
C CYS A 209 -23.98 -28.82 -11.61
N GLY A 210 -24.15 -28.16 -12.76
CA GLY A 210 -25.04 -27.03 -12.94
C GLY A 210 -24.44 -25.74 -12.37
N GLY A 211 -24.15 -24.77 -13.24
CA GLY A 211 -23.72 -23.43 -12.86
C GLY A 211 -22.24 -23.17 -13.12
N SER A 212 -21.58 -22.44 -12.22
CA SER A 212 -20.15 -22.13 -12.35
C SER A 212 -19.29 -23.18 -11.65
N ALA A 213 -18.26 -23.67 -12.32
CA ALA A 213 -17.33 -24.64 -11.76
C ALA A 213 -16.09 -23.96 -11.15
N LEU A 214 -15.71 -24.31 -9.92
CA LEU A 214 -14.39 -23.96 -9.40
C LEU A 214 -13.34 -24.76 -10.17
N VAL A 215 -12.39 -24.09 -10.82
CA VAL A 215 -11.34 -24.76 -11.61
C VAL A 215 -10.14 -25.08 -10.74
N ASN A 216 -9.63 -24.07 -10.03
CA ASN A 216 -8.44 -24.22 -9.19
C ASN A 216 -8.46 -23.19 -8.06
N THR A 217 -7.91 -23.57 -6.92
CA THR A 217 -7.56 -22.68 -5.81
C THR A 217 -6.11 -22.87 -5.40
N ASP A 218 -5.35 -21.79 -5.41
CA ASP A 218 -3.97 -21.72 -4.90
C ASP A 218 -3.96 -21.16 -3.49
N PHE A 219 -3.24 -21.80 -2.58
CA PHE A 219 -3.02 -21.39 -1.19
C PHE A 219 -1.56 -21.03 -0.98
N TYR A 220 -1.31 -19.86 -0.41
CA TYR A 220 0.03 -19.31 -0.25
C TYR A 220 0.27 -18.79 1.16
N VAL A 221 1.48 -19.06 1.65
CA VAL A 221 2.03 -18.45 2.86
C VAL A 221 3.49 -18.08 2.61
N GLY A 222 3.89 -16.88 3.04
CA GLY A 222 5.25 -16.38 2.91
C GLY A 222 5.71 -15.62 4.13
N PHE A 223 7.02 -15.52 4.31
CA PHE A 223 7.65 -14.84 5.44
C PHE A 223 8.64 -13.79 4.92
N PRO A 224 8.17 -12.59 4.55
CA PRO A 224 9.06 -11.55 4.03
C PRO A 224 9.88 -10.86 5.11
N ILE A 225 11.14 -10.64 4.76
CA ILE A 225 12.06 -9.67 5.35
C ILE A 225 12.18 -8.53 4.35
N THR A 226 11.72 -7.35 4.73
CA THR A 226 11.76 -6.16 3.86
C THR A 226 12.66 -5.10 4.47
N TYR A 227 13.43 -4.44 3.61
CA TYR A 227 14.30 -3.33 4.00
C TYR A 227 14.04 -2.17 3.06
N ALA A 228 14.01 -0.94 3.55
CA ALA A 228 13.83 0.24 2.70
C ALA A 228 14.71 1.41 3.15
N ILE A 229 15.27 2.11 2.17
CA ILE A 229 16.08 3.31 2.39
C ILE A 229 15.97 4.23 1.17
N ASN A 230 15.68 5.51 1.41
CA ASN A 230 15.55 6.51 0.35
C ASN A 230 14.58 6.04 -0.76
N LYS A 231 15.10 5.84 -1.98
CA LYS A 231 14.35 5.41 -3.17
C LYS A 231 14.33 3.89 -3.38
N TRP A 232 15.00 3.13 -2.50
CA TRP A 232 15.20 1.70 -2.67
C TRP A 232 14.45 0.91 -1.61
N SER A 233 13.88 -0.21 -2.05
CA SER A 233 13.32 -1.23 -1.18
C SER A 233 13.77 -2.61 -1.63
N TRP A 234 13.94 -3.53 -0.68
CA TRP A 234 14.29 -4.92 -0.94
C TRP A 234 13.35 -5.82 -0.17
N ARG A 235 13.08 -6.99 -0.74
CA ARG A 235 12.32 -8.06 -0.11
C ARG A 235 13.04 -9.37 -0.32
N PHE A 236 13.37 -10.04 0.77
CA PHE A 236 13.74 -11.44 0.77
C PHE A 236 12.59 -12.23 1.41
N ARG A 237 12.15 -13.33 0.80
CA ARG A 237 11.13 -14.19 1.44
C ARG A 237 11.36 -15.64 1.11
N GLY A 238 11.06 -16.49 2.07
CA GLY A 238 10.71 -17.89 1.82
C GLY A 238 9.19 -18.02 1.80
N TYR A 239 8.67 -18.83 0.88
CA TYR A 239 7.24 -19.05 0.76
C TYR A 239 6.92 -20.48 0.32
N HIS A 240 5.70 -20.90 0.65
CA HIS A 240 5.09 -22.14 0.21
C HIS A 240 3.83 -21.82 -0.56
N ILE A 241 3.59 -22.55 -1.65
CA ILE A 241 2.32 -22.55 -2.36
C ILE A 241 1.89 -23.98 -2.65
N SER A 242 0.59 -24.23 -2.51
CA SER A 242 -0.05 -25.48 -2.89
C SER A 242 -1.36 -25.20 -3.60
N SER A 243 -1.75 -26.10 -4.49
CA SER A 243 -2.89 -25.90 -5.38
C SER A 243 -3.83 -27.09 -5.36
N HIS A 244 -5.12 -26.80 -5.37
CA HIS A 244 -6.18 -27.79 -5.40
C HIS A 244 -7.15 -27.49 -6.54
N LEU A 245 -7.41 -28.51 -7.37
CA LEU A 245 -8.48 -28.45 -8.35
C LEU A 245 -9.84 -28.41 -7.64
N GLY A 246 -10.79 -27.68 -8.22
CA GLY A 246 -12.16 -27.72 -7.73
C GLY A 246 -12.82 -29.06 -8.04
N ASP A 247 -13.76 -29.45 -7.19
CA ASP A 247 -14.52 -30.67 -7.34
C ASP A 247 -15.45 -30.61 -8.56
N GLU A 248 -16.11 -29.48 -8.83
CA GLU A 248 -16.94 -29.37 -10.04
C GLU A 248 -16.11 -29.51 -11.33
N PHE A 249 -14.86 -29.01 -11.33
CA PHE A 249 -13.95 -29.24 -12.46
C PHE A 249 -13.64 -30.72 -12.65
N LEU A 250 -13.36 -31.46 -11.58
CA LEU A 250 -13.07 -32.89 -11.66
C LEU A 250 -14.29 -33.72 -12.08
N VAL A 251 -15.48 -33.36 -11.60
CA VAL A 251 -16.73 -34.01 -12.02
C VAL A 251 -16.99 -33.79 -13.51
N ASN A 252 -16.71 -32.58 -14.02
CA ASN A 252 -16.83 -32.25 -15.44
C ASN A 252 -15.73 -32.88 -16.31
N HIS A 253 -14.64 -33.37 -15.72
CA HIS A 253 -13.51 -33.99 -16.41
C HIS A 253 -13.05 -35.27 -15.70
N PRO A 254 -13.84 -36.36 -15.76
CA PRO A 254 -13.59 -37.59 -14.98
C PRO A 254 -12.25 -38.26 -15.30
N ASP A 255 -11.75 -38.08 -16.53
CA ASP A 255 -10.46 -38.64 -16.98
C ASP A 255 -9.27 -37.69 -16.74
N PHE A 256 -9.47 -36.56 -16.04
CA PHE A 256 -8.41 -35.59 -15.79
C PHE A 256 -7.39 -36.15 -14.79
N ASP A 257 -6.12 -36.23 -15.22
CA ASP A 257 -5.02 -36.70 -14.37
C ASP A 257 -4.65 -35.65 -13.32
N ARG A 258 -5.29 -35.71 -12.16
CA ARG A 258 -5.00 -34.83 -11.03
C ARG A 258 -3.57 -35.06 -10.52
N LYS A 259 -2.79 -33.98 -10.47
CA LYS A 259 -1.50 -33.86 -9.77
C LYS A 259 -1.64 -33.00 -8.52
N ASN A 260 -0.58 -32.91 -7.74
CA ASN A 260 -0.49 -32.02 -6.57
C ASN A 260 0.59 -30.96 -6.82
N PRO A 261 0.28 -29.86 -7.53
CA PRO A 261 1.19 -28.73 -7.65
C PRO A 261 1.40 -28.13 -6.26
N SER A 262 2.62 -28.30 -5.76
CA SER A 262 3.05 -27.69 -4.50
C SER A 262 4.55 -27.49 -4.56
N TYR A 263 5.01 -26.32 -4.10
CA TYR A 263 6.43 -26.02 -4.06
C TYR A 263 6.76 -24.97 -3.00
N GLU A 264 8.00 -25.04 -2.51
CA GLU A 264 8.62 -24.06 -1.65
C GLU A 264 9.70 -23.32 -2.42
N ALA A 265 9.76 -22.00 -2.25
CA ALA A 265 10.75 -21.17 -2.92
C ALA A 265 11.29 -20.08 -2.01
N ILE A 266 12.45 -19.57 -2.41
CA ILE A 266 13.01 -18.32 -1.90
C ILE A 266 13.14 -17.33 -3.04
N ASP A 267 12.86 -16.06 -2.77
CA ASP A 267 13.11 -15.00 -3.73
C ASP A 267 13.75 -13.77 -3.09
N PHE A 268 14.43 -13.00 -3.92
CA PHE A 268 15.00 -11.71 -3.56
C PHE A 268 14.62 -10.69 -4.61
N PHE A 269 13.84 -9.69 -4.22
CA PHE A 269 13.41 -8.61 -5.09
C PHE A 269 13.91 -7.27 -4.61
N PHE A 270 14.21 -6.40 -5.55
CA PHE A 270 14.43 -4.98 -5.30
C PHE A 270 13.36 -4.14 -6.00
N SER A 271 13.12 -2.96 -5.48
CA SER A 271 12.25 -1.93 -6.02
C SER A 271 12.98 -0.60 -5.96
N TYR A 272 12.90 0.17 -7.04
CA TYR A 272 13.54 1.47 -7.18
C TYR A 272 12.52 2.51 -7.64
N GLN A 273 12.32 3.53 -6.80
CA GLN A 273 11.50 4.71 -7.13
C GLN A 273 12.34 5.66 -7.99
N ALA A 274 12.38 5.41 -9.30
CA ALA A 274 13.20 6.16 -10.24
C ALA A 274 12.79 7.65 -10.29
N LEU A 275 11.49 7.90 -10.40
CA LEU A 275 10.85 9.22 -10.41
C LEU A 275 9.61 9.17 -9.52
N ASP A 276 9.06 10.31 -9.10
CA ASP A 276 7.86 10.34 -8.23
C ASP A 276 6.67 9.58 -8.83
N PHE A 277 6.62 9.51 -10.17
CA PHE A 277 5.57 8.81 -10.90
C PHE A 277 5.96 7.41 -11.39
N LEU A 278 7.24 7.03 -11.39
CA LEU A 278 7.75 5.79 -12.02
C LEU A 278 8.52 4.92 -11.04
N ARG A 279 8.06 3.68 -10.88
CA ARG A 279 8.70 2.65 -10.06
C ARG A 279 9.09 1.46 -10.91
N LEU A 280 10.31 0.96 -10.71
CA LEU A 280 10.84 -0.23 -11.37
C LEU A 280 11.15 -1.29 -10.30
N TYR A 281 10.96 -2.56 -10.63
CA TYR A 281 11.23 -3.65 -9.69
C TYR A 281 11.64 -4.93 -10.42
N GLY A 282 12.32 -5.81 -9.71
CA GLY A 282 12.66 -7.14 -10.22
C GLY A 282 13.53 -7.93 -9.28
N GLY A 283 13.71 -9.20 -9.59
CA GLY A 283 14.43 -10.11 -8.73
C GLY A 283 14.50 -11.54 -9.27
N PRO A 284 15.52 -12.31 -8.89
CA PRO A 284 15.54 -13.75 -9.07
C PRO A 284 14.76 -14.47 -7.97
N GLY A 285 14.38 -15.71 -8.26
CA GLY A 285 13.98 -16.66 -7.24
C GLY A 285 14.37 -18.09 -7.59
N LEU A 286 14.31 -18.93 -6.56
CA LEU A 286 14.72 -20.31 -6.57
C LEU A 286 13.65 -21.16 -5.89
N ILE A 287 13.02 -22.05 -6.65
CA ILE A 287 12.21 -23.15 -6.12
C ILE A 287 13.18 -24.14 -5.50
N ILE A 288 13.02 -24.44 -4.21
CA ILE A 288 13.89 -25.31 -3.42
C ILE A 288 13.37 -26.76 -3.47
N HIS A 289 12.05 -26.91 -3.38
CA HIS A 289 11.39 -28.20 -3.38
C HIS A 289 10.07 -28.09 -4.14
N SER A 290 9.67 -29.18 -4.77
CA SER A 290 8.36 -29.33 -5.38
C SER A 290 7.88 -30.76 -5.23
N ASP A 291 6.57 -30.95 -5.19
CA ASP A 291 5.95 -32.27 -5.12
C ASP A 291 6.40 -33.19 -6.28
N ARG A 292 6.55 -34.48 -5.99
CA ARG A 292 7.05 -35.48 -6.95
C ARG A 292 6.09 -35.71 -8.11
N THR A 293 4.79 -35.50 -7.91
CA THR A 293 3.76 -35.64 -8.94
C THR A 293 3.75 -34.45 -9.90
N PHE A 294 4.35 -33.31 -9.51
CA PHE A 294 4.44 -32.10 -10.32
C PHE A 294 5.82 -31.44 -10.19
N PRO A 295 6.88 -32.04 -10.77
CA PRO A 295 8.22 -31.51 -10.63
C PRO A 295 8.36 -30.14 -11.30
N MET A 296 9.01 -29.23 -10.59
CA MET A 296 9.32 -27.86 -11.01
C MET A 296 10.81 -27.73 -11.33
N LYS A 297 11.16 -26.81 -12.24
CA LYS A 297 12.56 -26.41 -12.45
C LYS A 297 12.88 -25.23 -11.51
N HIS A 298 14.12 -25.16 -11.03
CA HIS A 298 14.45 -24.37 -9.85
C HIS A 298 14.45 -22.85 -10.11
N CYS A 299 14.97 -22.37 -11.24
CA CYS A 299 15.26 -20.93 -11.38
C CYS A 299 14.11 -20.15 -12.03
N TYR A 300 13.90 -18.92 -11.59
CA TYR A 300 13.10 -17.94 -12.30
C TYR A 300 13.61 -16.51 -12.06
N ILE A 301 13.25 -15.61 -12.98
CA ILE A 301 13.47 -14.18 -12.85
C ILE A 301 12.18 -13.45 -13.19
N GLU A 302 11.83 -12.43 -12.42
CA GLU A 302 10.64 -11.62 -12.66
C GLU A 302 10.98 -10.14 -12.45
N TYR A 303 10.35 -9.28 -13.24
CA TYR A 303 10.69 -7.87 -13.31
C TYR A 303 9.56 -7.08 -13.96
N GLY A 304 9.54 -5.78 -13.74
CA GLY A 304 8.49 -4.93 -14.25
C GLY A 304 8.59 -3.51 -13.76
N GLY A 305 7.49 -2.80 -13.90
CA GLY A 305 7.39 -1.41 -13.47
C GLY A 305 5.98 -0.88 -13.53
N GLU A 306 5.79 0.27 -12.91
CA GLU A 306 4.50 0.96 -12.87
C GLU A 306 4.70 2.47 -12.94
N ALA A 307 3.76 3.13 -13.62
CA ALA A 307 3.71 4.56 -13.78
C ALA A 307 2.34 5.09 -13.33
N ARG A 308 2.32 6.22 -12.62
CA ARG A 308 1.11 6.94 -12.20
C ARG A 308 1.06 8.31 -12.86
N PHE A 309 -0.09 8.74 -13.37
CA PHE A 309 -0.18 10.01 -14.09
C PHE A 309 -1.58 10.61 -13.99
N LEU A 310 -1.68 11.91 -14.32
CA LEU A 310 -2.94 12.65 -14.34
C LEU A 310 -3.71 12.56 -13.00
N GLY A 311 -2.98 12.73 -11.90
CA GLY A 311 -3.55 12.70 -10.56
C GLY A 311 -4.38 13.93 -10.23
N ASN A 312 -5.51 13.73 -9.55
CA ASN A 312 -6.43 14.78 -9.15
C ASN A 312 -6.80 14.68 -7.66
N LYS A 313 -6.87 15.83 -6.98
CA LYS A 313 -7.25 15.95 -5.56
C LYS A 313 -8.74 16.24 -5.47
N ILE A 314 -9.48 15.34 -4.82
CA ILE A 314 -10.92 15.49 -4.58
C ILE A 314 -11.11 16.02 -3.16
N TYR A 315 -11.01 17.33 -2.99
CA TYR A 315 -10.98 17.99 -1.67
C TYR A 315 -12.22 17.70 -0.81
N TYR A 316 -13.41 17.72 -1.41
CA TYR A 316 -14.67 17.50 -0.69
C TYR A 316 -14.70 16.17 0.06
N HIS A 317 -14.16 15.10 -0.55
CA HIS A 317 -14.12 13.76 0.06
C HIS A 317 -12.77 13.40 0.69
N LYS A 318 -11.80 14.34 0.71
CA LYS A 318 -10.42 14.10 1.16
C LYS A 318 -9.77 12.88 0.47
N MET A 319 -10.00 12.71 -0.83
CA MET A 319 -9.42 11.63 -1.65
C MET A 319 -8.43 12.14 -2.69
N TYR A 320 -7.54 11.25 -3.12
CA TYR A 320 -6.66 11.44 -4.28
C TYR A 320 -6.92 10.31 -5.28
N GLY A 321 -7.19 10.68 -6.52
CA GLY A 321 -7.39 9.74 -7.63
C GLY A 321 -6.30 9.91 -8.69
N THR A 322 -5.80 8.81 -9.27
CA THR A 322 -4.79 8.87 -10.35
C THR A 322 -4.94 7.72 -11.32
N PHE A 323 -4.59 7.96 -12.59
CA PHE A 323 -4.41 6.87 -13.54
C PHE A 323 -3.10 6.14 -13.26
N PHE A 324 -3.06 4.86 -13.61
CA PHE A 324 -1.84 4.06 -13.58
C PHE A 324 -1.75 3.12 -14.78
N ALA A 325 -0.51 2.81 -15.15
CA ALA A 325 -0.16 1.74 -16.05
C ALA A 325 0.93 0.88 -15.39
N ALA A 326 0.85 -0.43 -15.50
CA ALA A 326 1.84 -1.34 -14.92
C ALA A 326 2.11 -2.53 -15.83
N VAL A 327 3.33 -3.04 -15.76
CA VAL A 327 3.76 -4.23 -16.49
C VAL A 327 4.48 -5.18 -15.55
N TYR A 328 4.25 -6.47 -15.72
CA TYR A 328 4.93 -7.54 -15.01
C TYR A 328 5.36 -8.60 -16.00
N TRP A 329 6.62 -8.98 -15.93
CA TRP A 329 7.20 -10.01 -16.77
C TRP A 329 7.86 -11.07 -15.91
N ARG A 330 7.74 -12.32 -16.34
CA ARG A 330 8.37 -13.46 -15.68
C ARG A 330 8.97 -14.41 -16.70
N ASN A 331 10.13 -14.96 -16.37
CA ASN A 331 10.83 -15.94 -17.18
C ASN A 331 11.25 -17.08 -16.26
N TRP A 332 10.48 -18.17 -16.29
CA TRP A 332 10.72 -19.34 -15.46
C TRP A 332 11.52 -20.37 -16.25
N GLN A 333 12.50 -21.01 -15.63
CA GLN A 333 13.24 -22.12 -16.22
C GLN A 333 12.27 -23.23 -16.65
N LEU A 334 11.18 -23.42 -15.89
CA LEU A 334 10.11 -24.37 -16.20
C LEU A 334 9.58 -24.21 -17.63
N HIS A 335 9.55 -22.98 -18.14
CA HIS A 335 9.06 -22.61 -19.47
C HIS A 335 10.20 -22.35 -20.47
N ASP A 336 11.41 -22.81 -20.15
CA ASP A 336 12.63 -22.56 -20.91
C ASP A 336 12.93 -21.05 -21.02
N PHE A 337 12.62 -20.31 -19.95
CA PHE A 337 12.74 -18.85 -19.88
C PHE A 337 11.96 -18.10 -20.97
N ARG A 338 10.95 -18.73 -21.57
CA ARG A 338 10.05 -18.04 -22.50
C ARG A 338 9.34 -16.88 -21.82
N PHE A 339 9.11 -15.83 -22.59
CA PHE A 339 8.46 -14.62 -22.14
C PHE A 339 7.01 -14.89 -21.73
N ASP A 340 6.64 -14.29 -20.61
CA ASP A 340 5.31 -14.27 -20.02
C ASP A 340 5.09 -12.88 -19.43
N GLY A 341 3.99 -12.23 -19.83
CA GLY A 341 3.74 -10.85 -19.48
C GLY A 341 2.30 -10.52 -19.15
N THR A 342 2.15 -9.65 -18.16
CA THR A 342 0.87 -9.08 -17.70
C THR A 342 0.95 -7.56 -17.75
N TYR A 343 -0.09 -6.93 -18.28
CA TYR A 343 -0.16 -5.50 -18.52
C TYR A 343 -1.45 -4.96 -17.92
N LEU A 344 -1.34 -3.90 -17.12
CA LEU A 344 -2.47 -3.25 -16.47
C LEU A 344 -2.60 -1.80 -16.91
N PHE A 345 -3.83 -1.34 -17.05
CA PHE A 345 -4.17 0.07 -17.16
C PHE A 345 -5.45 0.36 -16.38
N GLY A 346 -5.45 1.38 -15.54
CA GLY A 346 -6.61 1.66 -14.70
C GLY A 346 -6.53 2.97 -13.92
N TYR A 347 -7.42 3.06 -12.95
CA TYR A 347 -7.55 4.21 -12.05
C TYR A 347 -7.50 3.73 -10.60
N GLU A 348 -6.77 4.44 -9.75
CA GLU A 348 -6.69 4.18 -8.32
C GLU A 348 -7.21 5.35 -7.50
N TRP A 349 -7.89 5.04 -6.38
CA TRP A 349 -8.33 5.98 -5.37
C TRP A 349 -7.61 5.68 -4.05
N SER A 350 -7.15 6.75 -3.40
CA SER A 350 -6.40 6.71 -2.15
C SER A 350 -6.80 7.88 -1.25
N LYS A 351 -6.34 7.86 0.00
CA LYS A 351 -6.41 9.03 0.89
C LYS A 351 -5.55 10.16 0.32
N LEU A 352 -5.90 11.42 0.62
CA LEU A 352 -5.08 12.58 0.19
C LEU A 352 -3.60 12.50 0.57
N GLN A 353 -3.25 11.78 1.64
CA GLN A 353 -1.85 11.58 2.02
C GLN A 353 -1.08 10.68 1.04
N GLY A 354 -1.76 9.96 0.14
CA GLY A 354 -1.15 8.99 -0.78
C GLY A 354 -0.58 7.74 -0.08
N ILE A 355 -0.82 7.60 1.22
CA ILE A 355 -0.30 6.52 2.07
C ILE A 355 -1.41 5.52 2.39
N GLY A 356 -1.03 4.24 2.47
CA GLY A 356 -1.91 3.16 2.88
C GLY A 356 -2.57 2.44 1.71
N ARG A 357 -3.61 1.68 2.03
CA ARG A 357 -4.37 0.88 1.08
C ARG A 357 -5.18 1.77 0.13
N LYS A 358 -5.39 1.26 -1.08
CA LYS A 358 -6.02 1.92 -2.22
C LYS A 358 -7.03 1.00 -2.87
N ILE A 359 -8.09 1.58 -3.43
CA ILE A 359 -9.02 0.89 -4.34
C ILE A 359 -8.54 1.11 -5.76
N ARG A 360 -8.51 0.05 -6.57
CA ARG A 360 -8.12 0.12 -7.98
C ARG A 360 -9.20 -0.51 -8.84
N MET A 361 -9.51 0.12 -9.97
CA MET A 361 -10.27 -0.49 -11.05
C MET A 361 -9.41 -0.47 -12.30
N PHE A 362 -9.26 -1.61 -12.97
CA PHE A 362 -8.33 -1.73 -14.08
C PHE A 362 -8.72 -2.79 -15.10
N ALA A 363 -8.24 -2.59 -16.32
CA ALA A 363 -8.14 -3.61 -17.34
C ALA A 363 -6.78 -4.31 -17.24
N GLU A 364 -6.78 -5.62 -17.41
CA GLU A 364 -5.61 -6.50 -17.43
C GLU A 364 -5.57 -7.23 -18.77
N TYR A 365 -4.39 -7.34 -19.36
CA TYR A 365 -4.10 -8.23 -20.47
C TYR A 365 -2.94 -9.14 -20.07
N HIS A 366 -3.10 -10.44 -20.24
CA HIS A 366 -2.07 -11.42 -19.94
C HIS A 366 -1.75 -12.25 -21.18
N HIS A 367 -0.46 -12.41 -21.47
CA HIS A 367 0.03 -13.23 -22.56
C HIS A 367 1.23 -14.06 -22.08
N GLY A 368 1.02 -15.36 -21.86
CA GLY A 368 2.04 -16.19 -21.25
C GLY A 368 1.54 -17.58 -20.90
N TYR A 369 1.82 -17.98 -19.66
CA TYR A 369 1.42 -19.25 -19.07
C TYR A 369 0.36 -19.00 -18.00
N SER A 370 -0.52 -19.98 -17.78
CA SER A 370 -1.49 -19.87 -16.68
C SER A 370 -0.74 -19.70 -15.33
N SER A 371 -1.35 -18.98 -14.40
CA SER A 371 -0.82 -18.85 -13.03
C SER A 371 -1.44 -19.84 -12.06
N GLU A 372 -2.37 -20.67 -12.54
CA GLU A 372 -3.28 -21.50 -11.76
C GLU A 372 -2.73 -22.92 -11.61
N GLY A 373 -2.19 -23.22 -10.43
CA GLY A 373 -1.82 -24.55 -9.98
C GLY A 373 -1.30 -25.49 -11.07
N GLN A 374 -2.07 -26.55 -11.34
CA GLN A 374 -1.63 -27.61 -12.26
C GLN A 374 -1.55 -27.14 -13.70
N PHE A 375 -2.31 -26.10 -14.03
CA PHE A 375 -2.35 -25.52 -15.35
C PHE A 375 -1.18 -24.59 -15.64
N MET A 376 -0.28 -24.35 -14.69
CA MET A 376 0.81 -23.38 -14.86
C MET A 376 1.80 -23.71 -16.00
N LYS A 377 1.78 -24.94 -16.52
CA LYS A 377 2.58 -25.37 -17.69
C LYS A 377 1.87 -25.05 -19.03
N GLU A 378 0.59 -24.75 -18.99
CA GLU A 378 -0.24 -24.43 -20.16
C GLU A 378 -0.12 -22.96 -20.55
N ARG A 379 -0.09 -22.69 -21.86
CA ARG A 379 -0.15 -21.32 -22.35
C ARG A 379 -1.56 -20.75 -22.22
N SER A 380 -1.65 -19.56 -21.63
CA SER A 380 -2.90 -18.81 -21.55
C SER A 380 -2.72 -17.40 -22.08
N ASN A 381 -3.80 -16.89 -22.65
CA ASN A 381 -3.94 -15.50 -23.07
C ASN A 381 -5.36 -15.09 -22.69
N TYR A 382 -5.49 -13.96 -22.01
CA TYR A 382 -6.80 -13.48 -21.58
C TYR A 382 -6.78 -11.98 -21.37
N TRP A 383 -7.96 -11.39 -21.37
CA TRP A 383 -8.19 -10.05 -20.84
C TRP A 383 -9.04 -10.14 -19.57
N SER A 384 -8.94 -9.15 -18.68
CA SER A 384 -9.85 -9.06 -17.54
C SER A 384 -10.15 -7.62 -17.14
N LEU A 385 -11.30 -7.44 -16.48
CA LEU A 385 -11.69 -6.21 -15.81
C LEU A 385 -11.81 -6.52 -14.32
N ARG A 386 -11.01 -5.83 -13.51
CA ARG A 386 -10.84 -6.16 -12.09
C ARG A 386 -10.98 -4.94 -11.20
N MET A 387 -11.49 -5.20 -10.00
CA MET A 387 -11.40 -4.30 -8.86
C MET A 387 -10.48 -4.93 -7.82
N ALA A 388 -9.61 -4.12 -7.21
CA ALA A 388 -8.70 -4.58 -6.18
C ALA A 388 -8.62 -3.60 -5.00
N TRP A 389 -8.31 -4.16 -3.83
CA TRP A 389 -8.00 -3.44 -2.60
C TRP A 389 -6.67 -3.95 -2.04
N GLY A 390 -5.74 -3.02 -1.80
CA GLY A 390 -4.40 -3.34 -1.30
C GLY A 390 -3.50 -2.12 -1.26
N PHE A 391 -2.25 -2.27 -0.82
CA PHE A 391 -1.25 -1.19 -0.83
C PHE A 391 -0.85 -0.75 -2.23
#